data_AF-A0A923IB17-F1
#
_entry.id   AF-A0A923IB17-F1
#
_cell.length_a   1.000
_cell.length_b   1.000
_cell.length_c   1.000
_cell.angle_alpha   90.00
_cell.angle_beta   90.00
_cell.angle_gamma   90.00
#
_symmetry.space_group_name_H-M   'P 1'
#
loop_
_entity.id
_entity.type
_entity.pdbx_description
1 polymer ?
#
loop_
_entity_poly.entity_id
_entity_poly.type
_entity_poly.pdbx_seq_one_letter_code
_entity_poly.pdbx_strand_id
1 'polypeptide(L)'
;MSGTSGAGIRGGFTGGRPGAALASLEVDADLAARDGVVHARDWLTDIASYLGERQDLQDIRYRTLTSRLELREGRLAMQDLKLEGPDTDWRGAGRIDLAGPLEVALVVKLPAGFRPDLGSMSPLADLLKGDDGRIALGLRLTGRASGPEVSLDLAKSGRQAGWR
;
A
#
# COMPACT_ATOMS: atom_id res chain seq x y z
N MET A 1 10.72 8.05 -7.00
CA MET A 1 9.80 8.89 -6.22
C MET A 1 10.21 10.34 -6.43
N SER A 2 9.37 11.14 -7.08
CA SER A 2 9.49 12.60 -7.17
C SER A 2 8.31 13.21 -6.41
N GLY A 3 8.54 14.27 -5.64
CA GLY A 3 7.50 14.94 -4.83
C GLY A 3 8.11 15.78 -3.71
N THR A 4 7.29 16.60 -3.05
CA THR A 4 7.70 17.36 -1.86
C THR A 4 7.36 16.56 -0.61
N SER A 5 8.36 16.24 0.21
CA SER A 5 8.20 15.46 1.45
C SER A 5 8.41 16.33 2.68
N GLY A 6 7.60 16.09 3.70
CA GLY A 6 7.81 16.58 5.06
C GLY A 6 7.74 15.39 6.00
N ALA A 7 8.81 15.14 6.76
CA ALA A 7 8.89 14.03 7.70
C ALA A 7 9.20 14.56 9.10
N GLY A 8 8.34 14.25 10.07
CA GLY A 8 8.66 14.37 11.49
C GLY A 8 9.26 13.04 11.93
N ILE A 9 10.53 13.02 12.31
CA ILE A 9 11.23 11.79 12.72
C ILE A 9 11.66 11.97 14.17
N ARG A 10 11.25 11.03 15.03
CA ARG A 10 11.78 10.90 16.40
C ARG A 10 12.31 9.49 16.57
N GLY A 11 13.58 9.35 16.90
CA GLY A 11 14.20 8.03 17.05
C GLY A 11 15.39 8.03 18.00
N GLY A 12 15.71 6.85 18.51
CA GLY A 12 16.82 6.60 19.43
C GLY A 12 17.45 5.24 19.16
N PHE A 13 18.70 5.07 19.61
CA PHE A 13 19.46 3.83 19.48
C PHE A 13 20.31 3.64 20.73
N THR A 14 20.35 2.41 21.26
CA THR A 14 21.23 2.02 22.38
C THR A 14 22.35 1.11 21.87
N GLY A 15 23.59 1.57 21.93
CA GLY A 15 24.71 0.96 21.20
C GLY A 15 25.32 -0.31 21.77
N GLY A 16 25.60 -1.27 20.87
CA GLY A 16 26.49 -2.41 21.12
C GLY A 16 26.52 -3.45 19.98
N ARG A 17 27.36 -3.23 18.95
CA ARG A 17 27.64 -4.05 17.73
C ARG A 17 26.75 -3.78 16.49
N PRO A 18 27.29 -3.84 15.25
CA PRO A 18 26.56 -3.52 14.01
C PRO A 18 25.31 -4.38 13.76
N GLY A 19 25.32 -5.65 14.17
CA GLY A 19 24.14 -6.52 14.09
C GLY A 19 23.09 -6.25 15.17
N ALA A 20 23.48 -5.68 16.31
CA ALA A 20 22.55 -5.26 17.35
C ALA A 20 21.92 -3.89 17.05
N ALA A 21 22.55 -3.10 16.16
CA ALA A 21 22.11 -1.75 15.86
C ALA A 21 20.69 -1.69 15.28
N LEU A 22 20.38 -2.55 14.32
CA LEU A 22 19.04 -2.64 13.72
C LEU A 22 18.00 -3.24 14.68
N ALA A 23 18.41 -4.17 15.54
CA ALA A 23 17.54 -4.78 16.55
C ALA A 23 17.20 -3.82 17.71
N SER A 24 18.01 -2.79 17.94
CA SER A 24 17.77 -1.77 18.97
C SER A 24 17.31 -0.42 18.41
N LEU A 25 17.05 -0.35 17.11
CA LEU A 25 16.59 0.87 16.46
C LEU A 25 15.10 1.04 16.73
N GLU A 26 14.78 2.15 17.41
CA GLU A 26 13.40 2.59 17.59
C GLU A 26 13.19 3.90 16.83
N VAL A 27 12.19 3.90 15.94
CA VAL A 27 11.81 5.10 15.18
C VAL A 27 10.30 5.21 15.17
N ASP A 28 9.80 6.36 15.60
CA ASP A 28 8.44 6.81 15.34
C ASP A 28 8.53 7.93 14.30
N ALA A 29 7.83 7.78 13.19
CA ALA A 29 7.81 8.77 12.12
C ALA A 29 6.42 8.97 11.55
N ASP A 30 6.08 10.24 11.31
CA ASP A 30 4.92 10.59 10.48
C ASP A 30 5.42 10.89 9.07
N LEU A 31 4.98 10.08 8.12
CA LEU A 31 5.25 10.26 6.70
C LEU A 31 4.15 11.15 6.12
N ALA A 32 4.54 12.27 5.53
CA ALA A 32 3.68 13.08 4.68
C ALA A 32 4.40 13.45 3.38
N ALA A 33 3.76 13.20 2.24
CA ALA A 33 4.24 13.61 0.93
C ALA A 33 3.09 14.17 0.09
N ARG A 34 3.43 15.05 -0.85
CA ARG A 34 2.47 15.64 -1.79
C ARG A 34 2.98 15.61 -3.22
N ASP A 35 2.02 15.56 -4.13
CA ASP A 35 2.21 15.72 -5.58
C ASP A 35 3.33 14.84 -6.13
N GLY A 36 3.14 13.52 -6.03
CA GLY A 36 4.18 12.55 -6.40
C GLY A 36 3.68 11.32 -7.14
N VAL A 37 4.63 10.45 -7.46
CA VAL A 37 4.41 9.20 -8.17
C VAL A 37 5.13 8.06 -7.48
N VAL A 38 4.40 6.97 -7.23
CA VAL A 38 4.95 5.67 -6.83
C VAL A 38 4.99 4.77 -8.05
N HIS A 39 6.19 4.36 -8.45
CA HIS A 39 6.36 3.38 -9.51
C HIS A 39 6.22 1.98 -8.92
N ALA A 40 5.08 1.35 -9.16
CA ALA A 40 4.69 0.09 -8.55
C ALA A 40 4.80 -1.12 -9.48
N ARG A 41 5.36 -0.93 -10.67
CA ARG A 41 5.51 -1.96 -11.71
C ARG A 41 6.13 -3.24 -11.18
N ASP A 42 7.24 -3.12 -10.44
CA ASP A 42 8.00 -4.29 -10.00
C ASP A 42 7.22 -5.16 -9.01
N TRP A 43 6.41 -4.57 -8.13
CA TRP A 43 5.69 -5.30 -7.09
C TRP A 43 4.21 -5.53 -7.41
N LEU A 44 3.65 -4.93 -8.47
CA LEU A 44 2.30 -5.21 -8.94
C LEU A 44 2.24 -6.20 -10.11
N THR A 45 3.38 -6.77 -10.52
CA THR A 45 3.48 -7.73 -11.62
C THR A 45 2.43 -8.84 -11.53
N ASP A 46 2.21 -9.40 -10.34
CA ASP A 46 1.29 -10.52 -10.12
C ASP A 46 -0.18 -10.17 -10.40
N ILE A 47 -0.55 -8.89 -10.24
CA ILE A 47 -1.92 -8.41 -10.45
C ILE A 47 -2.08 -7.57 -11.71
N ALA A 48 -1.01 -7.38 -12.49
CA ALA A 48 -1.01 -6.55 -13.69
C ALA A 48 -1.98 -7.06 -14.75
N SER A 49 -2.21 -8.38 -14.81
CA SER A 49 -3.20 -9.00 -15.70
C SER A 49 -4.62 -8.48 -15.45
N TYR A 50 -4.98 -8.23 -14.18
CA TYR A 50 -6.30 -7.71 -13.81
C TYR A 50 -6.51 -6.25 -14.20
N LEU A 51 -5.44 -5.52 -14.53
CA LEU A 51 -5.50 -4.13 -14.96
C LEU A 51 -5.84 -3.98 -16.46
N GLY A 52 -5.75 -5.06 -17.24
CA GLY A 52 -6.03 -5.03 -18.68
C GLY A 52 -5.23 -3.93 -19.40
N GLU A 53 -5.90 -3.12 -20.20
CA GLU A 53 -5.28 -1.99 -20.94
C GLU A 53 -4.78 -0.86 -20.02
N ARG A 54 -5.22 -0.80 -18.76
CA ARG A 54 -4.86 0.27 -17.81
C ARG A 54 -3.57 -0.05 -17.05
N GLN A 55 -2.55 -0.46 -17.79
CA GLN A 55 -1.20 -0.71 -17.26
C GLN A 55 -0.57 0.56 -16.64
N ASP A 56 -1.05 1.74 -17.04
CA ASP A 56 -0.69 3.04 -16.44
C ASP A 56 -1.01 3.13 -14.94
N LEU A 57 -1.94 2.31 -14.43
CA LEU A 57 -2.28 2.28 -12.99
C LEU A 57 -1.18 1.70 -12.11
N GLN A 58 -0.12 1.14 -12.70
CA GLN A 58 1.10 0.76 -11.99
C GLN A 58 2.00 1.96 -11.66
N ASP A 59 1.76 3.12 -12.27
CA ASP A 59 2.35 4.39 -11.86
C ASP A 59 1.33 5.17 -11.02
N ILE A 60 1.38 4.98 -9.71
CA ILE A 60 0.39 5.51 -8.77
C ILE A 60 0.69 6.98 -8.51
N ARG A 61 -0.05 7.86 -9.19
CA ARG A 61 -0.02 9.30 -8.96
C ARG A 61 -0.81 9.65 -7.70
N TYR A 62 -0.28 10.54 -6.87
CA TYR A 62 -0.94 10.99 -5.66
C TYR A 62 -0.80 12.50 -5.45
N ARG A 63 -1.86 13.11 -4.92
CA ARG A 63 -1.85 14.48 -4.39
C ARG A 63 -1.36 14.50 -2.96
N THR A 64 -1.80 13.52 -2.17
CA THR A 64 -1.43 13.39 -0.75
C THR A 64 -1.08 11.94 -0.45
N LEU A 65 -0.06 11.76 0.37
CA LEU A 65 0.31 10.48 0.97
C LEU A 65 0.60 10.74 2.45
N THR A 66 -0.06 9.99 3.32
CA THR A 66 0.16 10.02 4.77
C THR A 66 0.25 8.62 5.32
N SER A 67 1.10 8.40 6.32
CA SER A 67 1.15 7.16 7.10
C SER A 67 1.92 7.40 8.39
N ARG A 68 1.59 6.64 9.43
CA ARG A 68 2.42 6.55 10.63
C ARG A 68 3.30 5.31 10.54
N LEU A 69 4.60 5.51 10.75
CA LEU A 69 5.61 4.49 10.71
C LEU A 69 6.19 4.27 12.10
N GLU A 70 6.32 3.02 12.50
CA GLU A 70 6.90 2.62 13.77
C GLU A 70 7.90 1.49 13.52
N LEU A 71 9.18 1.75 13.72
CA LEU A 71 10.23 0.74 13.70
C LEU A 71 10.57 0.39 15.15
N ARG A 72 10.40 -0.88 15.53
CA ARG A 72 10.91 -1.43 16.78
C ARG A 72 11.46 -2.82 16.54
N GLU A 73 12.59 -3.14 17.17
CA GLU A 73 13.17 -4.49 17.12
C GLU A 73 13.37 -5.02 15.69
N GLY A 74 13.75 -4.15 14.75
CA GLY A 74 13.94 -4.51 13.34
C GLY A 74 12.64 -4.73 12.54
N ARG A 75 11.48 -4.40 13.11
CA ARG A 75 10.17 -4.52 12.44
C ARG A 75 9.53 -3.15 12.24
N LEU A 76 9.26 -2.83 10.98
CA LEU A 76 8.56 -1.62 10.57
C LEU A 76 7.06 -1.90 10.50
N ALA A 77 6.27 -1.27 11.36
CA ALA A 77 4.83 -1.20 11.24
C ALA A 77 4.43 0.05 10.46
N MET A 78 3.64 -0.15 9.41
CA MET A 78 2.99 0.91 8.65
C MET A 78 1.53 0.96 9.06
N GLN A 79 1.11 2.11 9.58
CA GLN A 79 -0.22 2.34 10.12
C GLN A 79 -0.89 3.46 9.35
N ASP A 80 -2.21 3.31 9.17
CA ASP A 80 -3.07 4.32 8.56
C ASP A 80 -2.51 4.90 7.25
N LEU A 81 -1.93 4.06 6.39
CA LEU A 81 -1.54 4.49 5.06
C LEU A 81 -2.78 5.04 4.37
N LYS A 82 -2.69 6.27 3.88
CA LYS A 82 -3.68 6.93 3.03
C LYS A 82 -2.94 7.61 1.90
N LEU A 83 -3.29 7.26 0.68
CA LEU A 83 -2.80 7.90 -0.54
C LEU A 83 -4.02 8.30 -1.35
N GLU A 84 -4.15 9.58 -1.66
CA GLU A 84 -5.27 10.11 -2.44
C GLU A 84 -4.75 10.65 -3.77
N GLY A 85 -5.32 10.16 -4.86
CA GLY A 85 -4.81 10.40 -6.20
C GLY A 85 -5.86 10.93 -7.17
N PRO A 86 -5.44 11.31 -8.38
CA PRO A 86 -6.37 11.62 -9.47
C PRO A 86 -7.06 10.35 -10.00
N ASP A 87 -6.36 9.21 -10.01
CA ASP A 87 -6.88 7.97 -10.59
C ASP A 87 -7.29 6.96 -9.52
N THR A 88 -6.48 6.83 -8.48
CA THR A 88 -6.64 5.80 -7.45
C THR A 88 -6.50 6.40 -6.07
N ASP A 89 -7.26 5.84 -5.13
CA ASP A 89 -7.05 6.10 -3.70
C ASP A 89 -6.67 4.80 -3.03
N TRP A 90 -5.70 4.84 -2.13
CA TRP A 90 -5.20 3.67 -1.43
C TRP A 90 -5.32 3.90 0.05
N ARG A 91 -5.72 2.87 0.79
CA ARG A 91 -5.42 2.79 2.21
C ARG A 91 -4.85 1.45 2.57
N GLY A 92 -4.13 1.40 3.68
CA GLY A 92 -3.59 0.15 4.14
C GLY A 92 -2.90 0.22 5.49
N ALA A 93 -2.51 -0.95 5.94
CA ALA A 93 -1.67 -1.12 7.11
C ALA A 93 -0.94 -2.45 6.99
N GLY A 94 0.20 -2.56 7.65
CA GLY A 94 0.99 -3.78 7.58
C GLY A 94 2.25 -3.72 8.40
N ARG A 95 3.01 -4.81 8.32
CA ARG A 95 4.32 -4.94 8.96
C ARG A 95 5.33 -5.45 7.95
N ILE A 96 6.54 -4.95 8.08
CA ILE A 96 7.70 -5.34 7.28
C ILE A 96 8.79 -5.71 8.27
N ASP A 97 9.12 -6.99 8.35
CA ASP A 97 10.31 -7.43 9.07
C ASP A 97 11.53 -7.16 8.18
N LEU A 98 12.45 -6.31 8.62
CA LEU A 98 13.62 -5.92 7.81
C LEU A 98 14.54 -7.11 7.49
N ALA A 99 14.46 -8.20 8.26
CA ALA A 99 15.19 -9.44 8.04
C ALA A 99 14.31 -10.58 7.48
N GLY A 100 13.03 -10.33 7.25
CA GLY A 100 12.04 -11.39 7.15
C GLY A 100 10.83 -11.07 6.27
N PRO A 101 9.66 -11.63 6.63
CA PRO A 101 8.47 -11.48 5.81
C PRO A 101 7.83 -10.11 5.99
N LEU A 102 7.24 -9.60 4.91
CA LEU A 102 6.26 -8.53 4.95
C LEU A 102 4.86 -9.12 4.94
N GLU A 103 3.94 -8.42 5.59
CA GLU A 103 2.52 -8.66 5.52
C GLU A 103 1.81 -7.31 5.51
N VAL A 104 1.28 -6.93 4.35
CA VAL A 104 0.61 -5.65 4.15
C VAL A 104 -0.75 -5.88 3.54
N ALA A 105 -1.79 -5.32 4.16
CA ALA A 105 -3.13 -5.27 3.61
C ALA A 105 -3.37 -3.88 3.02
N LEU A 106 -3.68 -3.83 1.73
CA LEU A 106 -4.03 -2.60 1.02
C LEU A 106 -5.47 -2.71 0.51
N VAL A 107 -6.13 -1.58 0.37
CA VAL A 107 -7.35 -1.44 -0.43
C VAL A 107 -7.14 -0.30 -1.40
N VAL A 108 -7.32 -0.58 -2.68
CA VAL A 108 -7.25 0.39 -3.76
C VAL A 108 -8.64 0.67 -4.32
N LYS A 109 -9.05 1.93 -4.32
CA LYS A 109 -10.19 2.42 -5.10
C LYS A 109 -9.71 2.72 -6.51
N LEU A 110 -10.28 2.01 -7.47
CA LEU A 110 -9.96 2.13 -8.89
C LEU A 110 -10.63 3.37 -9.52
N PRO A 111 -10.18 3.83 -10.71
CA PRO A 111 -10.81 4.95 -11.40
C PRO A 111 -12.29 4.69 -11.70
N ALA A 112 -13.11 5.75 -11.70
CA ALA A 112 -14.50 5.64 -12.09
C ALA A 112 -14.63 5.12 -13.53
N GLY A 113 -15.56 4.20 -13.76
CA GLY A 113 -15.78 3.57 -15.06
C GLY A 113 -14.74 2.51 -15.45
N PHE A 114 -13.68 2.32 -14.68
CA PHE A 114 -12.76 1.20 -14.88
C PHE A 114 -13.30 -0.07 -14.21
N ARG A 115 -13.31 -1.17 -14.95
CA ARG A 115 -13.68 -2.50 -14.45
C ARG A 115 -12.45 -3.40 -14.53
N PRO A 116 -11.92 -3.90 -13.40
CA PRO A 116 -10.82 -4.84 -13.43
C PRO A 116 -11.29 -6.15 -14.06
N ASP A 117 -10.41 -6.80 -14.83
CA ASP A 117 -10.65 -8.16 -15.29
C ASP A 117 -10.38 -9.09 -14.12
N LEU A 118 -11.43 -9.60 -13.47
CA LEU A 118 -11.27 -10.54 -12.35
C LEU A 118 -11.41 -12.00 -12.81
N GLY A 119 -11.35 -12.25 -14.13
CA GLY A 119 -11.60 -13.56 -14.71
C GLY A 119 -12.97 -14.12 -14.32
N SER A 120 -12.99 -15.31 -13.73
CA SER A 120 -14.21 -15.97 -13.25
C SER A 120 -14.94 -15.20 -12.13
N MET A 121 -14.27 -14.26 -11.46
CA MET A 121 -14.84 -13.43 -10.40
C MET A 121 -15.41 -12.10 -10.91
N SER A 122 -15.42 -11.85 -12.22
CA SER A 122 -15.98 -10.64 -12.83
C SER A 122 -17.43 -10.30 -12.40
N PRO A 123 -18.33 -11.27 -12.13
CA PRO A 123 -19.66 -10.99 -11.57
C PRO A 123 -19.62 -10.31 -10.20
N LEU A 124 -18.55 -10.49 -9.42
CA LEU A 124 -18.39 -9.86 -8.11
C LEU A 124 -17.97 -8.40 -8.21
N ALA A 125 -17.40 -7.96 -9.34
CA ALA A 125 -16.91 -6.58 -9.50
C ALA A 125 -17.99 -5.52 -9.20
N ASP A 126 -19.25 -5.81 -9.55
CA ASP A 126 -20.37 -4.91 -9.29
C ASP A 126 -20.73 -4.84 -7.80
N LEU A 127 -20.48 -5.91 -7.03
CA LEU A 127 -20.65 -5.93 -5.57
C LEU A 127 -19.54 -5.17 -4.83
N LEU A 128 -18.39 -4.99 -5.49
CA LEU A 128 -17.25 -4.25 -4.95
C LEU A 128 -17.33 -2.74 -5.24
N LYS A 129 -18.35 -2.32 -6.00
CA LYS A 129 -18.60 -0.93 -6.35
C LYS A 129 -19.18 -0.20 -5.14
N GLY A 130 -18.51 0.86 -4.73
CA GLY A 130 -19.01 1.76 -3.67
C GLY A 130 -20.05 2.75 -4.20
N ASP A 131 -20.58 3.56 -3.28
CA ASP A 131 -21.58 4.60 -3.57
C ASP A 131 -21.04 5.69 -4.52
N ASP A 132 -19.72 5.90 -4.53
CA ASP A 132 -19.02 6.80 -5.46
C ASP A 132 -18.87 6.22 -6.88
N GLY A 133 -19.40 5.02 -7.11
CA GLY A 133 -19.35 4.31 -8.37
C GLY A 133 -17.97 3.73 -8.71
N ARG A 134 -17.02 3.75 -7.77
CA ARG A 134 -15.67 3.20 -7.93
C ARG A 134 -15.58 1.83 -7.28
N ILE A 135 -14.76 0.96 -7.87
CA ILE A 135 -14.51 -0.38 -7.34
C ILE A 135 -13.38 -0.32 -6.32
N ALA A 136 -13.61 -0.84 -5.11
CA ALA A 136 -12.56 -1.04 -4.13
C ALA A 136 -12.03 -2.48 -4.22
N LEU A 137 -10.73 -2.65 -4.47
CA LEU A 137 -10.05 -3.94 -4.45
C LEU A 137 -9.13 -4.05 -3.25
N GLY A 138 -9.36 -5.07 -2.42
CA GLY A 138 -8.41 -5.48 -1.39
C GLY A 138 -7.25 -6.27 -2.01
N LEU A 139 -6.04 -5.92 -1.57
CA LEU A 139 -4.80 -6.58 -1.91
C LEU A 139 -4.12 -7.03 -0.62
N ARG A 140 -3.51 -8.21 -0.67
CA ARG A 140 -2.63 -8.70 0.39
C ARG A 140 -1.26 -8.96 -0.20
N LEU A 141 -0.27 -8.27 0.35
CA LEU A 141 1.13 -8.43 0.01
C LEU A 141 1.78 -9.28 1.09
N THR A 142 2.47 -10.34 0.69
CA THR A 142 3.19 -11.26 1.57
C THR A 142 4.58 -11.60 1.03
N GLY A 143 5.40 -12.33 1.77
CA GLY A 143 6.71 -12.79 1.28
C GLY A 143 7.85 -11.83 1.66
N ARG A 144 8.92 -11.75 0.88
CA ARG A 144 10.09 -10.93 1.20
C ARG A 144 9.96 -9.52 0.64
N ALA A 145 10.50 -8.53 1.33
CA ALA A 145 10.50 -7.14 0.86
C ALA A 145 11.14 -6.95 -0.53
N SER A 146 12.12 -7.77 -0.90
CA SER A 146 12.78 -7.73 -2.22
C SER A 146 11.98 -8.39 -3.35
N GLY A 147 10.89 -9.09 -3.02
CA GLY A 147 10.07 -9.85 -3.97
C GLY A 147 8.77 -10.27 -3.29
N PRO A 148 7.87 -9.30 -3.03
CA PRO A 148 6.59 -9.61 -2.42
C PRO A 148 5.71 -10.38 -3.42
N GLU A 149 4.89 -11.26 -2.89
CA GLU A 149 3.77 -11.87 -3.60
C GLU A 149 2.53 -11.03 -3.35
N VAL A 150 1.77 -10.72 -4.41
CA VAL A 150 0.54 -9.93 -4.30
C VAL A 150 -0.67 -10.76 -4.68
N SER A 151 -1.64 -10.81 -3.78
CA SER A 151 -2.90 -11.54 -3.96
C SER A 151 -4.12 -10.65 -3.76
N LEU A 152 -5.24 -10.99 -4.40
CA LEU A 152 -6.53 -10.32 -4.18
C LEU A 152 -7.15 -10.80 -2.86
N ASP A 153 -7.60 -9.86 -2.03
CA ASP A 153 -8.37 -10.09 -0.82
C ASP A 153 -9.75 -9.42 -0.93
N LEU A 154 -10.70 -10.12 -1.55
CA LEU A 154 -12.04 -9.60 -1.78
C LEU A 154 -12.87 -9.47 -0.48
N ALA A 155 -12.48 -10.16 0.60
CA ALA A 155 -13.14 -10.06 1.90
C ALA A 155 -12.85 -8.72 2.61
N LYS A 156 -11.81 -8.01 2.18
CA LYS A 156 -11.47 -6.65 2.63
C LYS A 156 -12.10 -5.57 1.77
N SER A 157 -12.36 -5.85 0.49
CA SER A 157 -13.00 -4.93 -0.46
C SER A 157 -14.39 -4.45 0.00
N GLY A 158 -15.26 -5.35 0.47
CA GLY A 158 -16.65 -5.02 0.80
C GLY A 158 -16.86 -4.20 2.09
N ARG A 159 -15.92 -4.25 3.05
CA ARG A 159 -16.03 -3.50 4.31
C ARG A 159 -15.55 -2.05 4.22
N GLN A 160 -14.80 -1.71 3.18
CA GLN A 160 -14.18 -0.40 2.98
C GLN A 160 -14.71 0.36 1.75
N ALA A 161 -15.66 -0.21 1.01
CA ALA A 161 -16.36 0.43 -0.11
C ALA A 161 -17.08 1.74 0.28
N GLY A 162 -17.42 1.92 1.57
CA GLY A 162 -18.12 3.09 2.10
C GLY A 162 -17.23 4.14 2.77
N TRP A 163 -15.97 4.32 2.36
CA TRP A 163 -15.13 5.41 2.89
C TRP A 163 -15.75 6.78 2.58
N ARG A 164 -16.48 7.30 3.58
CA ARG A 164 -16.68 8.71 3.83
C ARG A 164 -15.43 9.33 4.44
#